data_AF-F0P1G3-F1
#
_entry.id   AF-F0P1G3-F1
#
_cell.length_a   1.000
_cell.length_b   1.000
_cell.length_c   1.000
_cell.angle_alpha   90.00
_cell.angle_beta   90.00
_cell.angle_gamma   90.00
#
_symmetry.space_group_name_H-M   'P 1'
#
loop_
_entity.id
_entity.type
_entity.pdbx_description
1 polymer ?
#
loop_
_entity_poly.entity_id
_entity_poly.type
_entity_poly.pdbx_seq_one_letter_code
_entity_poly.pdbx_strand_id
1 'polypeptide(L)'
;MRIDIITVLPELLTSPFSASIMKRAQDKGLVEIHVHDLREFGKGKYRHVDDYPYGGSSGMVLMCEPLDQCIEKLVAQRTYDEIIYLTPDGKTLNQSIANSFSLKKNLMMICGHYKGIDQRIRDMWVTKEISIGDYVLSGGEFGAIILADSIIRLIPGVLGDETSALSDSFQDNLLAPPVYTRPAEYKGHKVPEILLSGNFPKIEKWLHEQAIERTRARRPDLLDE
;
A
#
# COMPACT_ATOMS: atom_id res chain seq x y z
N MET A 1 -6.49 -13.25 -3.80
CA MET A 1 -5.50 -12.36 -4.46
C MET A 1 -4.11 -12.83 -4.09
N ARG A 2 -3.12 -12.65 -4.97
CA ARG A 2 -1.72 -12.95 -4.69
C ARG A 2 -0.85 -11.71 -4.86
N ILE A 3 0.07 -11.50 -3.92
CA ILE A 3 1.06 -10.43 -3.96
C ILE A 3 2.45 -11.06 -3.82
N ASP A 4 3.27 -10.95 -4.87
CA ASP A 4 4.69 -11.30 -4.83
C ASP A 4 5.52 -10.02 -4.61
N ILE A 5 6.42 -10.02 -3.64
CA ILE A 5 7.26 -8.86 -3.30
C ILE A 5 8.72 -9.26 -3.47
N ILE A 6 9.42 -8.61 -4.38
CA ILE A 6 10.85 -8.79 -4.63
C ILE A 6 11.61 -7.74 -3.82
N THR A 7 12.52 -8.18 -2.95
CA THR A 7 13.26 -7.31 -2.04
C THR A 7 14.65 -7.86 -1.74
N VAL A 8 15.55 -6.99 -1.30
CA VAL A 8 16.85 -7.36 -0.70
C VAL A 8 16.81 -7.31 0.83
N LEU A 9 15.65 -7.15 1.47
CA LEU A 9 15.51 -7.12 2.94
C LEU A 9 14.19 -7.83 3.35
N PRO A 10 14.06 -9.13 3.08
CA PRO A 10 12.83 -9.88 3.36
C PRO A 10 12.41 -9.82 4.84
N GLU A 11 13.36 -9.72 5.75
CA GLU A 11 13.13 -9.63 7.19
C GLU A 11 12.26 -8.43 7.60
N LEU A 12 12.31 -7.31 6.87
CA LEU A 12 11.49 -6.12 7.13
C LEU A 12 10.01 -6.37 6.84
N LEU A 13 9.70 -7.34 6.00
CA LEU A 13 8.34 -7.66 5.56
C LEU A 13 7.67 -8.73 6.43
N THR A 14 8.43 -9.48 7.22
CA THR A 14 7.89 -10.57 8.05
C THR A 14 6.85 -10.06 9.05
N SER A 15 7.22 -9.09 9.91
CA SER A 15 6.35 -8.66 11.00
C SER A 15 5.06 -7.95 10.53
N PRO A 16 5.10 -7.04 9.54
CA PRO A 16 3.90 -6.39 9.02
C PRO A 16 2.85 -7.37 8.49
N PHE A 17 3.29 -8.44 7.83
CA PHE A 17 2.37 -9.45 7.26
C PHE A 17 2.00 -10.56 8.25
N SER A 18 2.70 -10.70 9.38
CA SER A 18 2.40 -11.71 10.39
C SER A 18 1.41 -11.26 11.48
N ALA A 19 0.83 -10.07 11.37
CA ALA A 19 -0.02 -9.49 12.40
C ALA A 19 -1.37 -8.96 11.89
N SER A 20 -2.30 -8.76 12.84
CA SER A 20 -3.56 -8.04 12.65
C SER A 20 -4.36 -8.50 11.41
N ILE A 21 -4.89 -7.55 10.64
CA ILE A 21 -5.76 -7.76 9.48
C ILE A 21 -5.06 -8.53 8.35
N MET A 22 -3.75 -8.31 8.14
CA MET A 22 -2.97 -9.03 7.13
C MET A 22 -2.88 -10.51 7.42
N LYS A 23 -2.57 -10.86 8.67
CA LYS A 23 -2.55 -12.25 9.09
C LYS A 23 -3.92 -12.90 8.97
N ARG A 24 -4.98 -12.21 9.42
CA ARG A 24 -6.36 -12.74 9.29
C ARG A 24 -6.77 -12.94 7.83
N ALA A 25 -6.40 -12.05 6.92
CA ALA A 25 -6.70 -12.19 5.50
C ALA A 25 -6.01 -13.42 4.89
N GLN A 26 -4.75 -13.67 5.27
CA GLN A 26 -4.01 -14.87 4.86
C GLN A 26 -4.59 -16.15 5.48
N ASP A 27 -4.89 -16.14 6.79
CA ASP A 27 -5.46 -17.30 7.50
C ASP A 27 -6.84 -17.71 6.93
N LYS A 28 -7.58 -16.74 6.36
CA LYS A 28 -8.86 -16.98 5.65
C LYS A 28 -8.67 -17.38 4.18
N GLY A 29 -7.44 -17.41 3.65
CA GLY A 29 -7.15 -17.70 2.25
C GLY A 29 -7.62 -16.62 1.26
N LEU A 30 -7.86 -15.40 1.73
CA LEU A 30 -8.32 -14.29 0.87
C LEU A 30 -7.16 -13.64 0.11
N VAL A 31 -5.98 -13.63 0.73
CA VAL A 31 -4.73 -13.15 0.13
C VAL A 31 -3.57 -14.11 0.40
N GLU A 32 -2.68 -14.23 -0.58
CA GLU A 32 -1.38 -14.89 -0.45
C GLU A 32 -0.28 -13.84 -0.62
N ILE A 33 0.65 -13.76 0.33
CA ILE A 33 1.80 -12.85 0.27
C ILE A 33 3.07 -13.67 0.19
N HIS A 34 3.87 -13.43 -0.85
CA HIS A 34 5.11 -14.14 -1.09
C HIS A 34 6.27 -13.18 -1.22
N VAL A 35 7.22 -13.29 -0.30
CA VAL A 35 8.42 -12.47 -0.30
C VAL A 35 9.56 -13.24 -0.96
N HIS A 36 10.19 -12.63 -1.96
CA HIS A 36 11.30 -13.19 -2.72
C HIS A 36 12.56 -12.41 -2.40
N ASP A 37 13.55 -13.07 -1.80
CA ASP A 37 14.88 -12.49 -1.59
C ASP A 37 15.63 -12.46 -2.92
N LEU A 38 15.85 -11.26 -3.44
CA LEU A 38 16.55 -11.04 -4.70
C LEU A 38 17.98 -11.62 -4.67
N ARG A 39 18.59 -11.75 -3.49
CA ARG A 39 19.93 -12.36 -3.36
C ARG A 39 19.97 -13.82 -3.79
N GLU A 40 18.85 -14.53 -3.85
CA GLU A 40 18.82 -15.88 -4.42
C GLU A 40 19.23 -15.92 -5.90
N PHE A 41 19.09 -14.78 -6.61
CA PHE A 41 19.44 -14.59 -8.02
C PHE A 41 20.75 -13.80 -8.17
N GLY A 42 21.44 -13.52 -7.06
CA GLY A 42 22.66 -12.72 -7.05
C GLY A 42 23.86 -13.44 -7.69
N LYS A 43 24.78 -12.66 -8.25
CA LYS A 43 25.97 -13.18 -8.95
C LYS A 43 27.08 -13.64 -8.01
N GLY A 44 27.73 -14.73 -8.41
CA GLY A 44 28.94 -15.24 -7.77
C GLY A 44 28.72 -15.80 -6.36
N LYS A 45 29.82 -16.13 -5.69
CA LYS A 45 29.79 -16.78 -4.36
C LYS A 45 29.09 -15.95 -3.28
N TYR A 46 29.13 -14.63 -3.39
CA TYR A 46 28.57 -13.70 -2.42
C TYR A 46 27.18 -13.19 -2.77
N ARG A 47 26.56 -13.70 -3.85
CA ARG A 47 25.21 -13.32 -4.26
C ARG A 47 25.03 -11.81 -4.44
N HIS A 48 25.94 -11.18 -5.18
CA HIS A 48 25.87 -9.75 -5.44
C HIS A 48 24.61 -9.40 -6.24
N VAL A 49 23.91 -8.35 -5.84
CA VAL A 49 22.66 -7.87 -6.48
C VAL A 49 22.75 -6.42 -6.92
N ASP A 50 23.86 -5.75 -6.61
CA ASP A 50 24.11 -4.34 -6.89
C ASP A 50 25.51 -4.12 -7.48
N ASP A 51 25.66 -3.03 -8.23
CA ASP A 51 26.94 -2.58 -8.78
C ASP A 51 26.97 -1.05 -8.92
N TYR A 52 28.13 -0.50 -9.26
CA TYR A 52 28.33 0.93 -9.48
C TYR A 52 27.52 1.43 -10.67
N PRO A 53 26.89 2.62 -10.58
CA PRO A 53 26.22 3.23 -11.71
C PRO A 53 27.23 3.66 -12.78
N TYR A 54 26.87 3.43 -14.05
CA TYR A 54 27.56 4.09 -15.16
C TYR A 54 27.44 5.62 -15.04
N GLY A 55 28.47 6.34 -15.52
CA GLY A 55 28.52 7.81 -15.44
C GLY A 55 29.13 8.36 -14.14
N GLY A 56 29.56 7.50 -13.21
CA GLY A 56 30.39 7.90 -12.07
C GLY A 56 29.63 8.58 -10.92
N SER A 57 28.31 8.43 -10.85
CA SER A 57 27.54 8.88 -9.69
C SER A 57 27.86 8.01 -8.46
N SER A 58 27.62 8.56 -7.26
CA SER A 58 27.87 7.83 -6.02
C SER A 58 26.74 6.86 -5.68
N GLY A 59 27.08 5.81 -4.92
CA GLY A 59 26.14 4.77 -4.49
C GLY A 59 26.13 3.56 -5.41
N MET A 60 25.17 2.67 -5.18
CA MET A 60 25.00 1.43 -5.94
C MET A 60 23.62 1.40 -6.60
N VAL A 61 23.46 0.59 -7.63
CA VAL A 61 22.18 0.35 -8.34
C VAL A 61 21.93 -1.14 -8.36
N LEU A 62 20.68 -1.56 -8.14
CA LEU A 62 20.32 -2.98 -8.29
C LEU A 62 20.50 -3.41 -9.76
N MET A 63 21.26 -4.49 -9.94
CA MET A 63 21.66 -5.01 -11.24
C MET A 63 20.47 -5.54 -12.04
N CYS A 64 20.57 -5.45 -13.38
CA CYS A 64 19.56 -6.02 -14.28
C CYS A 64 19.37 -7.53 -14.07
N GLU A 65 20.44 -8.31 -14.18
CA GLU A 65 20.33 -9.77 -14.32
C GLU A 65 19.64 -10.48 -13.14
N PRO A 66 19.94 -10.18 -11.86
CA PRO A 66 19.20 -10.79 -10.75
C PRO A 66 17.71 -10.44 -10.75
N LEU A 67 17.36 -9.19 -11.07
CA LEU A 67 15.96 -8.75 -11.14
C LEU A 67 15.24 -9.43 -12.30
N ASP A 68 15.87 -9.44 -13.48
CA ASP A 68 15.35 -10.06 -14.69
C ASP A 68 15.05 -11.54 -14.47
N GLN A 69 16.04 -12.31 -13.97
CA GLN A 69 15.85 -13.74 -13.68
C GLN A 69 14.75 -14.01 -12.64
N CYS A 70 14.65 -13.15 -11.62
CA CYS A 70 13.60 -13.27 -10.61
C CYS A 70 12.21 -13.04 -11.22
N ILE A 71 12.06 -11.96 -12.00
CA ILE A 71 10.81 -11.59 -12.66
C ILE A 71 10.43 -12.65 -13.70
N GLU A 72 11.34 -13.08 -14.57
CA GLU A 72 11.12 -14.12 -15.58
C GLU A 72 10.62 -15.43 -14.93
N LYS A 73 11.28 -15.88 -13.84
CA LYS A 73 10.87 -17.08 -13.12
C LYS A 73 9.45 -16.97 -12.59
N LEU A 74 9.04 -15.81 -12.10
CA LEU A 74 7.70 -15.58 -11.56
C LEU A 74 6.65 -15.48 -12.67
N VAL A 75 6.94 -14.73 -13.73
CA VAL A 75 6.06 -14.57 -14.90
C VAL A 75 5.86 -15.91 -15.65
N ALA A 76 6.86 -16.78 -15.68
CA ALA A 76 6.72 -18.13 -16.24
C ALA A 76 5.75 -19.02 -15.47
N GLN A 77 5.48 -18.72 -14.18
CA GLN A 77 4.56 -19.49 -13.35
C GLN A 77 3.12 -18.97 -13.41
N ARG A 78 2.93 -17.68 -13.72
CA ARG A 78 1.61 -17.05 -13.74
C ARG A 78 1.62 -15.71 -14.48
N THR A 79 0.44 -15.34 -14.99
CA THR A 79 0.20 -14.00 -15.51
C THR A 79 0.00 -13.01 -14.37
N TYR A 80 0.75 -11.91 -14.41
CA TYR A 80 0.59 -10.77 -13.50
C TYR A 80 -0.29 -9.70 -14.13
N ASP A 81 -1.19 -9.14 -13.34
CA ASP A 81 -2.02 -8.01 -13.78
C ASP A 81 -1.20 -6.72 -13.80
N GLU A 82 -0.31 -6.53 -12.84
CA GLU A 82 0.61 -5.40 -12.75
C GLU A 82 1.93 -5.85 -12.09
N ILE A 83 3.04 -5.38 -12.65
CA ILE A 83 4.38 -5.36 -12.06
C ILE A 83 4.66 -3.92 -11.65
N ILE A 84 4.75 -3.70 -10.34
CA ILE A 84 4.73 -2.38 -9.70
C ILE A 84 6.12 -2.08 -9.15
N TYR A 85 6.74 -0.99 -9.60
CA TYR A 85 7.95 -0.47 -8.97
C TYR A 85 7.61 0.60 -7.94
N LEU A 86 8.14 0.44 -6.73
CA LEU A 86 7.94 1.36 -5.62
C LEU A 86 9.07 2.38 -5.61
N THR A 87 8.74 3.61 -5.98
CA THR A 87 9.73 4.64 -6.31
C THR A 87 9.16 6.05 -6.09
N PRO A 88 9.95 7.01 -5.56
CA PRO A 88 9.45 8.35 -5.26
C PRO A 88 9.06 9.17 -6.50
N ASP A 89 9.57 8.84 -7.69
CA ASP A 89 9.22 9.46 -8.98
C ASP A 89 7.97 8.84 -9.64
N GLY A 90 7.33 7.87 -8.97
CA GLY A 90 6.09 7.25 -9.43
C GLY A 90 4.83 8.07 -9.13
N LYS A 91 3.68 7.59 -9.59
CA LYS A 91 2.38 8.21 -9.26
C LYS A 91 2.11 8.08 -7.77
N THR A 92 1.79 9.19 -7.10
CA THR A 92 1.47 9.19 -5.67
C THR A 92 0.24 8.35 -5.38
N LEU A 93 0.38 7.39 -4.46
CA LEU A 93 -0.65 6.48 -4.00
C LEU A 93 -1.84 7.27 -3.43
N ASN A 94 -3.03 6.90 -3.88
CA ASN A 94 -4.28 7.42 -3.34
C ASN A 94 -5.32 6.29 -3.27
N GLN A 95 -6.47 6.58 -2.65
CA GLN A 95 -7.51 5.58 -2.43
C GLN A 95 -8.08 5.01 -3.73
N SER A 96 -8.19 5.81 -4.80
CA SER A 96 -8.63 5.35 -6.11
C SER A 96 -7.67 4.31 -6.72
N ILE A 97 -6.36 4.52 -6.59
CA ILE A 97 -5.35 3.54 -7.01
C ILE A 97 -5.51 2.24 -6.22
N ALA A 98 -5.63 2.31 -4.89
CA ALA A 98 -5.84 1.13 -4.05
C ALA A 98 -7.12 0.37 -4.43
N ASN A 99 -8.23 1.09 -4.67
CA ASN A 99 -9.48 0.54 -5.17
C ASN A 99 -9.30 -0.14 -6.55
N SER A 100 -8.48 0.42 -7.44
CA SER A 100 -8.22 -0.20 -8.75
C SER A 100 -7.39 -1.49 -8.63
N PHE A 101 -6.42 -1.51 -7.70
CA PHE A 101 -5.56 -2.67 -7.47
C PHE A 101 -6.27 -3.77 -6.68
N SER A 102 -7.25 -3.45 -5.84
CA SER A 102 -8.05 -4.46 -5.11
C SER A 102 -8.89 -5.36 -6.02
N LEU A 103 -9.13 -4.93 -7.26
CA LEU A 103 -9.82 -5.71 -8.28
C LEU A 103 -8.91 -6.69 -9.05
N LYS A 104 -7.59 -6.66 -8.80
CA LYS A 104 -6.60 -7.50 -9.50
C LYS A 104 -6.45 -8.87 -8.82
N LYS A 105 -5.89 -9.84 -9.55
CA LYS A 105 -5.66 -11.21 -9.06
C LYS A 105 -4.23 -11.43 -8.61
N ASN A 106 -3.26 -11.02 -9.42
CA ASN A 106 -1.83 -11.26 -9.21
C ASN A 106 -1.05 -9.95 -9.36
N LEU A 107 -0.42 -9.50 -8.28
CA LEU A 107 0.42 -8.31 -8.25
C LEU A 107 1.86 -8.68 -7.94
N MET A 108 2.81 -8.03 -8.61
CA MET A 108 4.23 -8.11 -8.28
C MET A 108 4.68 -6.71 -7.83
N MET A 109 5.39 -6.62 -6.71
CA MET A 109 5.96 -5.39 -6.19
C MET A 109 7.49 -5.50 -6.16
N ILE A 110 8.18 -4.56 -6.77
CA ILE A 110 9.63 -4.47 -6.77
C ILE A 110 10.03 -3.39 -5.76
N CYS A 111 10.70 -3.82 -4.69
CA CYS A 111 11.30 -2.92 -3.71
C CYS A 111 12.66 -2.46 -4.24
N GLY A 112 12.77 -1.19 -4.62
CA GLY A 112 14.06 -0.58 -4.89
C GLY A 112 14.91 -0.48 -3.62
N HIS A 113 16.23 -0.46 -3.78
CA HIS A 113 17.17 -0.14 -2.71
C HIS A 113 18.33 0.66 -3.31
N TYR A 114 19.21 1.20 -2.48
CA TYR A 114 20.36 2.00 -2.92
C TYR A 114 19.91 3.24 -3.72
N LYS A 115 20.34 3.40 -4.98
CA LYS A 115 19.84 4.45 -5.89
C LYS A 115 18.60 4.06 -6.67
N GLY A 116 18.16 2.80 -6.58
CA GLY A 116 17.05 2.25 -7.33
C GLY A 116 17.44 1.02 -8.12
N ILE A 117 16.63 0.71 -9.13
CA ILE A 117 16.87 -0.37 -10.09
C ILE A 117 17.39 0.20 -11.41
N ASP A 118 18.08 -0.62 -12.19
CA ASP A 118 18.49 -0.25 -13.55
C ASP A 118 17.28 0.14 -14.41
N GLN A 119 17.38 1.25 -15.14
CA GLN A 119 16.29 1.79 -15.96
C GLN A 119 15.78 0.77 -17.00
N ARG A 120 16.64 -0.12 -17.50
CA ARG A 120 16.22 -1.14 -18.48
C ARG A 120 15.23 -2.15 -17.88
N ILE A 121 15.32 -2.43 -16.57
CA ILE A 121 14.34 -3.26 -15.88
C ILE A 121 13.01 -2.51 -15.75
N ARG A 122 13.05 -1.21 -15.47
CA ARG A 122 11.85 -0.36 -15.47
C ARG A 122 11.15 -0.44 -16.83
N ASP A 123 11.89 -0.16 -17.89
CA ASP A 123 11.34 -0.08 -19.24
C ASP A 123 10.80 -1.43 -19.76
N MET A 124 11.42 -2.54 -19.36
CA MET A 124 11.08 -3.88 -19.87
C MET A 124 9.95 -4.55 -19.10
N TRP A 125 9.89 -4.39 -17.77
CA TRP A 125 9.00 -5.17 -16.91
C TRP A 125 7.96 -4.34 -16.17
N VAL A 126 8.23 -3.07 -15.85
CA VAL A 126 7.39 -2.30 -14.94
C VAL A 126 6.18 -1.74 -15.68
N THR A 127 5.00 -2.04 -15.15
CA THR A 127 3.70 -1.59 -15.69
C THR A 127 3.14 -0.38 -14.93
N LYS A 128 3.55 -0.21 -13.67
CA LYS A 128 3.14 0.88 -12.78
C LYS A 128 4.29 1.30 -11.89
N GLU A 129 4.38 2.59 -11.65
CA GLU A 129 5.33 3.19 -10.71
C GLU A 129 4.53 3.92 -9.65
N ILE A 130 4.73 3.57 -8.39
CA ILE A 130 3.96 4.08 -7.27
C ILE A 130 4.88 4.72 -6.24
N SER A 131 4.60 5.99 -5.95
CA SER A 131 5.17 6.72 -4.81
C SER A 131 4.19 6.68 -3.64
N ILE A 132 4.69 6.65 -2.41
CA ILE A 132 3.86 6.78 -1.19
C ILE A 132 3.90 8.20 -0.61
N GLY A 133 4.54 9.14 -1.30
CA GLY A 133 4.55 10.56 -0.98
C GLY A 133 5.89 11.24 -1.27
N ASP A 134 5.92 12.55 -1.08
CA ASP A 134 7.03 13.43 -1.47
C ASP A 134 8.13 13.44 -0.40
N TYR A 135 8.74 12.27 -0.19
CA TYR A 135 9.86 12.05 0.72
C TYR A 135 10.67 10.83 0.26
N VAL A 136 11.88 10.67 0.82
CA VAL A 136 12.80 9.59 0.41
C VAL A 136 12.97 8.59 1.54
N LEU A 137 12.84 7.31 1.21
CA LEU A 137 13.12 6.18 2.11
C LEU A 137 14.39 5.45 1.67
N SER A 138 14.92 4.59 2.56
CA SER A 138 16.10 3.76 2.26
C SER A 138 15.83 2.64 1.26
N GLY A 139 14.57 2.22 1.13
CA GLY A 139 14.14 1.15 0.24
C GLY A 139 12.62 1.11 0.06
N GLY A 140 12.17 0.29 -0.88
CA GLY A 140 10.77 0.16 -1.26
C GLY A 140 9.92 -0.68 -0.30
N GLU A 141 10.51 -1.33 0.70
CA GLU A 141 9.81 -2.29 1.57
C GLU A 141 8.62 -1.66 2.31
N PHE A 142 8.77 -0.43 2.82
CA PHE A 142 7.66 0.31 3.42
C PHE A 142 6.60 0.70 2.40
N GLY A 143 7.00 1.02 1.17
CA GLY A 143 6.08 1.22 0.06
C GLY A 143 5.24 -0.04 -0.21
N ALA A 144 5.86 -1.22 -0.14
CA ALA A 144 5.19 -2.49 -0.38
C ALA A 144 4.20 -2.80 0.75
N ILE A 145 4.60 -2.57 2.00
CA ILE A 145 3.74 -2.74 3.17
C ILE A 145 2.51 -1.82 3.06
N ILE A 146 2.72 -0.53 2.80
CA ILE A 146 1.64 0.47 2.71
C ILE A 146 0.70 0.14 1.55
N LEU A 147 1.26 -0.16 0.37
CA LEU A 147 0.46 -0.49 -0.81
C LEU A 147 -0.34 -1.77 -0.59
N ALA A 148 0.30 -2.85 -0.13
CA ALA A 148 -0.37 -4.10 0.18
C ALA A 148 -1.46 -3.89 1.24
N ASP A 149 -1.21 -3.08 2.28
CA ASP A 149 -2.21 -2.82 3.33
C ASP A 149 -3.46 -2.13 2.80
N SER A 150 -3.26 -1.06 2.01
CA SER A 150 -4.36 -0.32 1.39
C SER A 150 -5.21 -1.19 0.46
N ILE A 151 -4.60 -2.16 -0.23
CA ILE A 151 -5.27 -3.07 -1.16
C ILE A 151 -6.02 -4.18 -0.40
N ILE A 152 -5.33 -4.88 0.51
CA ILE A 152 -5.85 -6.06 1.19
C ILE A 152 -7.07 -5.71 2.02
N ARG A 153 -7.08 -4.54 2.66
CA ARG A 153 -8.20 -4.07 3.46
C ARG A 153 -9.51 -3.92 2.66
N LEU A 154 -9.43 -3.75 1.34
CA LEU A 154 -10.57 -3.62 0.43
C LEU A 154 -11.09 -4.96 -0.11
N ILE A 155 -10.38 -6.06 0.14
CA ILE A 155 -10.78 -7.38 -0.35
C ILE A 155 -12.02 -7.86 0.44
N PRO A 156 -13.12 -8.27 -0.24
CA PRO A 156 -14.31 -8.79 0.43
C PRO A 156 -14.00 -9.91 1.43
N GLY A 157 -14.62 -9.85 2.61
CA GLY A 157 -14.39 -10.78 3.71
C GLY A 157 -13.15 -10.54 4.59
N VAL A 158 -12.27 -9.59 4.25
CA VAL A 158 -11.13 -9.21 5.10
C VAL A 158 -11.57 -8.41 6.32
N LEU A 159 -12.37 -7.37 6.10
CA LEU A 159 -13.03 -6.63 7.17
C LEU A 159 -14.24 -7.42 7.71
N GLY A 160 -14.53 -7.24 9.01
CA GLY A 160 -15.69 -7.88 9.64
C GLY A 160 -17.02 -7.25 9.19
N ASP A 161 -17.00 -5.95 8.93
CA ASP A 161 -18.12 -5.17 8.39
C ASP A 161 -17.63 -4.43 7.16
N GLU A 162 -18.14 -4.80 5.98
CA GLU A 162 -17.72 -4.24 4.69
C GLU A 162 -18.09 -2.76 4.56
N THR A 163 -19.13 -2.30 5.28
CA THR A 163 -19.53 -0.89 5.29
C THR A 163 -18.50 0.02 5.93
N SER A 164 -17.60 -0.54 6.76
CA SER A 164 -16.50 0.19 7.36
C SER A 164 -15.51 0.70 6.30
N ALA A 165 -15.26 -0.06 5.23
CA ALA A 165 -14.38 0.42 4.15
C ALA A 165 -15.03 1.53 3.33
N LEU A 166 -16.36 1.51 3.18
CA LEU A 166 -17.12 2.47 2.36
C LEU A 166 -17.26 3.84 3.03
N SER A 167 -17.14 3.91 4.35
CA SER A 167 -17.28 5.14 5.15
C SER A 167 -15.94 5.78 5.56
N ASP A 168 -14.82 5.20 5.10
CA ASP A 168 -13.49 5.75 5.35
C ASP A 168 -13.22 7.03 4.56
N SER A 169 -12.21 7.77 5.03
CA SER A 169 -11.75 8.96 4.32
C SER A 169 -11.31 8.62 2.89
N PHE A 170 -11.55 9.55 1.97
CA PHE A 170 -11.14 9.49 0.56
C PHE A 170 -11.90 8.50 -0.34
N GLN A 171 -12.93 7.80 0.17
CA GLN A 171 -13.80 6.98 -0.70
C GLN A 171 -14.75 7.82 -1.56
N ASP A 172 -15.23 8.93 -1.00
CA ASP A 172 -16.15 9.89 -1.60
C ASP A 172 -15.55 11.31 -1.63
N ASN A 173 -14.21 11.39 -1.65
CA ASN A 173 -13.42 12.63 -1.52
C ASN A 173 -13.66 13.43 -0.23
N LEU A 174 -14.32 12.86 0.79
CA LEU A 174 -14.44 13.48 2.10
C LEU A 174 -13.50 12.85 3.12
N LEU A 175 -13.17 13.61 4.16
CA LEU A 175 -12.60 13.07 5.39
C LEU A 175 -13.72 12.49 6.25
N ALA A 176 -13.45 11.35 6.87
CA ALA A 176 -14.38 10.70 7.78
C ALA A 176 -14.76 11.63 8.96
N PRO A 177 -16.02 11.57 9.43
CA PRO A 177 -16.50 12.38 10.55
C PRO A 177 -15.77 12.05 11.86
N PRO A 178 -15.88 12.91 12.90
CA PRO A 178 -15.35 12.59 14.22
C PRO A 178 -16.02 11.34 14.81
N VAL A 179 -15.21 10.48 15.41
CA VAL A 179 -15.66 9.25 16.06
C VAL A 179 -15.61 9.40 17.57
N TYR A 180 -16.65 8.95 18.25
CA TYR A 180 -16.78 8.97 19.70
C TYR A 180 -17.02 7.56 20.23
N THR A 181 -16.54 7.28 21.42
CA THR A 181 -16.80 6.01 22.13
C THR A 181 -17.08 6.29 23.60
N ARG A 182 -17.44 5.25 24.34
CA ARG A 182 -17.72 5.34 25.78
C ARG A 182 -16.46 5.77 26.54
N PRO A 183 -16.60 6.52 27.66
CA PRO A 183 -17.85 6.96 28.29
C PRO A 183 -18.49 8.20 27.62
N ALA A 184 -19.77 8.46 27.91
CA ALA A 184 -20.52 9.58 27.32
C ALA A 184 -20.00 10.97 27.73
N GLU A 185 -19.31 11.06 28.87
CA GLU A 185 -18.59 12.26 29.29
C GLU A 185 -17.22 11.85 29.84
N TYR A 186 -16.17 12.55 29.39
CA TYR A 186 -14.81 12.36 29.88
C TYR A 186 -14.18 13.72 30.17
N LYS A 187 -13.85 13.98 31.44
CA LYS A 187 -13.25 15.25 31.91
C LYS A 187 -14.04 16.50 31.47
N GLY A 188 -15.37 16.45 31.52
CA GLY A 188 -16.23 17.56 31.09
C GLY A 188 -16.47 17.64 29.58
N HIS A 189 -15.80 16.82 28.76
CA HIS A 189 -16.09 16.71 27.33
C HIS A 189 -17.18 15.67 27.09
N LYS A 190 -18.32 16.13 26.59
CA LYS A 190 -19.48 15.27 26.30
C LYS A 190 -19.47 14.81 24.84
N VAL A 191 -19.95 13.58 24.62
CA VAL A 191 -20.36 13.12 23.30
C VAL A 191 -21.53 13.99 22.81
N PRO A 192 -21.55 14.43 21.52
CA PRO A 192 -22.67 15.16 20.96
C PRO A 192 -24.01 14.45 21.22
N GLU A 193 -24.99 15.16 21.78
CA GLU A 193 -26.28 14.57 22.17
C GLU A 193 -26.98 13.84 21.02
N ILE A 194 -26.78 14.32 19.78
CA ILE A 194 -27.33 13.68 18.59
C ILE A 194 -26.86 12.22 18.43
N LEU A 195 -25.60 11.91 18.75
CA LEU A 195 -25.04 10.56 18.69
C LEU A 195 -25.59 9.65 19.79
N LEU A 196 -26.17 10.23 20.85
CA LEU A 196 -26.82 9.51 21.96
C LEU A 196 -28.33 9.33 21.74
N SER A 197 -28.90 9.93 20.70
CA SER A 197 -30.35 10.00 20.49
C SER A 197 -30.99 8.72 19.94
N GLY A 198 -30.19 7.80 19.36
CA GLY A 198 -30.69 6.63 18.64
C GLY A 198 -31.45 6.95 17.34
N ASN A 199 -31.49 8.23 16.91
CA ASN A 199 -32.15 8.64 15.69
C ASN A 199 -31.19 8.51 14.49
N PHE A 200 -31.13 7.31 13.90
CA PHE A 200 -30.20 7.00 12.81
C PHE A 200 -30.23 8.00 11.63
N PRO A 201 -31.40 8.41 11.08
CA PRO A 201 -31.42 9.40 9.99
C PRO A 201 -30.81 10.75 10.37
N LYS A 202 -31.05 11.24 11.60
CA LYS A 202 -30.43 12.49 12.06
C LYS A 202 -28.95 12.33 12.35
N ILE A 203 -28.52 11.15 12.83
CA ILE A 203 -27.11 10.84 13.06
C ILE A 203 -26.36 10.81 11.72
N GLU A 204 -26.87 10.11 10.71
CA GLU A 204 -26.27 10.06 9.37
C GLU A 204 -26.13 11.45 8.75
N LYS A 205 -27.20 12.27 8.83
CA LYS A 205 -27.16 13.66 8.38
C LYS A 205 -26.07 14.46 9.09
N TRP A 206 -26.02 14.36 10.42
CA TRP A 206 -25.01 15.06 11.22
C TRP A 206 -23.59 14.59 10.89
N LEU A 207 -23.37 13.29 10.73
CA LEU A 207 -22.08 12.72 10.35
C LEU A 207 -21.62 13.25 8.99
N HIS A 208 -22.52 13.29 8.00
CA HIS A 208 -22.20 13.84 6.68
C HIS A 208 -21.84 15.34 6.73
N GLU A 209 -22.63 16.13 7.47
CA GLU A 209 -22.33 17.56 7.68
C GLU A 209 -20.95 17.76 8.35
N GLN A 210 -20.60 16.95 9.34
CA GLN A 210 -19.30 16.98 10.00
C GLN A 210 -18.15 16.54 9.09
N ALA A 211 -18.37 15.56 8.21
CA ALA A 211 -17.38 15.15 7.21
C ALA A 211 -17.05 16.30 6.25
N ILE A 212 -18.07 17.00 5.74
CA ILE A 212 -17.91 18.18 4.87
C ILE A 212 -17.16 19.30 5.61
N GLU A 213 -17.60 19.65 6.82
CA GLU A 213 -16.97 20.72 7.62
C GLU A 213 -15.49 20.42 7.88
N ARG A 214 -15.19 19.18 8.28
CA ARG A 214 -13.82 18.72 8.52
C ARG A 214 -12.97 18.75 7.27
N THR A 215 -13.52 18.33 6.13
CA THR A 215 -12.82 18.36 4.84
C THR A 215 -12.51 19.78 4.45
N ARG A 216 -13.49 20.70 4.49
CA ARG A 216 -13.29 22.12 4.22
C ARG A 216 -12.20 22.75 5.09
N ALA A 217 -12.14 22.37 6.37
CA ALA A 217 -11.18 22.92 7.30
C ALA A 217 -9.75 22.37 7.15
N ARG A 218 -9.58 21.11 6.70
CA ARG A 218 -8.28 20.40 6.73
C ARG A 218 -7.71 20.06 5.37
N ARG A 219 -8.58 19.75 4.41
CA ARG A 219 -8.27 19.33 3.05
C ARG A 219 -9.25 19.99 2.07
N PRO A 220 -9.29 21.34 2.02
CA PRO A 220 -10.19 22.06 1.12
C PRO A 220 -9.95 21.68 -0.35
N ASP A 221 -8.73 21.24 -0.68
CA ASP A 221 -8.34 20.72 -1.99
C ASP A 221 -9.20 19.54 -2.49
N LEU A 222 -9.84 18.79 -1.59
CA LEU A 222 -10.72 17.67 -1.96
C LEU A 222 -12.15 18.10 -2.32
N LEU A 223 -12.53 19.36 -2.08
CA LEU A 223 -13.87 19.89 -2.37
C LEU A 223 -13.97 20.65 -3.69
N ASP A 224 -12.82 20.99 -4.28
CA ASP A 224 -12.72 21.77 -5.52
C ASP A 224 -12.61 20.88 -6.78
N GLU A 225 -12.72 19.56 -6.61
CA GLU A 225 -12.83 18.52 -7.66
C GLU A 225 -14.23 17.90 -7.70
#